data_AF-A0A6J4RB99-F1
#
_entry.id   AF-A0A6J4RB99-F1
#
_cell.length_a   1.000
_cell.length_b   1.000
_cell.length_c   1.000
_cell.angle_alpha   90.00
_cell.angle_beta   90.00
_cell.angle_gamma   90.00
#
_symmetry.space_group_name_H-M   'P 1'
#
loop_
_entity.id
_entity.type
_entity.pdbx_description
1 polymer ?
#
loop_
_entity_poly.entity_id
_entity_poly.type
_entity_poly.pdbx_seq_one_letter_code
_entity_poly.pdbx_strand_id
1 'polypeptide(L)'
;MVFGGRSAVPLLHEDREENLVREIALFRTREGQAEAFVEAYGGVANILNEAVGSRDASLRRGVEDPDSFILSLEWESVDSHTALTQKPQFEARHVEAVA
;
A
#
# COMPACT_ATOMS: atom_id res chain seq x y z
N MET A 1 -22.66 11.70 -44.07
CA MET A 1 -23.45 11.95 -42.84
C MET A 1 -22.57 11.56 -41.67
N VAL A 2 -22.10 12.53 -40.88
CA VAL A 2 -21.10 12.33 -39.82
C VAL A 2 -21.81 12.01 -38.52
N PHE A 3 -21.51 10.87 -37.90
CA PHE A 3 -21.94 10.58 -36.53
C PHE A 3 -20.99 11.28 -35.56
N GLY A 4 -21.51 12.29 -34.89
CA GLY A 4 -20.81 13.06 -33.87
C GLY A 4 -20.76 12.35 -32.51
N GLY A 5 -19.77 12.76 -31.72
CA GLY A 5 -19.83 12.72 -30.27
C GLY A 5 -19.31 11.44 -29.60
N ARG A 6 -18.02 11.13 -29.73
CA ARG A 6 -17.34 10.42 -28.64
C ARG A 6 -17.21 11.41 -27.49
N SER A 7 -18.14 11.36 -26.54
CA SER A 7 -17.96 11.99 -25.23
C SER A 7 -16.72 11.36 -24.62
N ALA A 8 -15.64 12.14 -24.52
CA ALA A 8 -14.48 11.74 -23.77
C ALA A 8 -14.93 11.52 -22.32
N VAL A 9 -14.84 10.28 -21.84
CA VAL A 9 -14.87 10.04 -20.39
C VAL A 9 -13.65 10.78 -19.85
N PRO A 10 -13.79 11.78 -18.96
CA PRO A 10 -12.63 12.42 -18.40
C PRO A 10 -11.91 11.35 -17.57
N LEU A 11 -10.72 10.96 -18.01
CA LEU A 11 -9.83 10.14 -17.20
C LEU A 11 -9.49 10.99 -15.98
N LEU A 12 -10.04 10.62 -14.83
CA LEU A 12 -9.77 11.22 -13.54
C LEU A 12 -8.26 11.18 -13.26
N HIS A 13 -7.60 12.35 -13.34
CA HIS A 13 -6.72 12.93 -12.31
C HIS A 13 -6.14 14.23 -12.85
N GLU A 14 -6.87 15.33 -12.72
CA GLU A 14 -6.39 16.69 -13.01
C GLU A 14 -5.74 17.38 -11.79
N ASP A 15 -5.45 16.62 -10.73
CA ASP A 15 -4.43 16.94 -9.74
C ASP A 15 -3.42 15.80 -9.73
N ARG A 16 -2.45 15.82 -10.64
CA ARG A 16 -1.22 15.08 -10.35
C ARG A 16 -0.48 15.92 -9.33
N GLU A 17 -0.54 15.51 -8.06
CA GLU A 17 0.53 15.79 -7.12
C GLU A 17 1.81 15.19 -7.71
N GLU A 18 2.48 15.95 -8.57
CA GLU A 18 3.49 15.54 -9.56
C GLU A 18 4.79 14.96 -8.95
N ASN A 19 4.81 14.54 -7.68
CA ASN A 19 5.99 13.91 -7.10
C ASN A 19 5.71 12.90 -5.96
N LEU A 20 4.44 12.54 -5.71
CA LEU A 20 4.16 11.51 -4.70
C LEU A 20 4.57 10.13 -5.20
N VAL A 21 5.13 9.34 -4.29
CA VAL A 21 5.60 7.99 -4.56
C VAL A 21 4.59 7.01 -3.99
N ARG A 22 4.07 6.12 -4.85
CA ARG A 22 3.21 5.02 -4.44
C ARG A 22 3.98 3.71 -4.42
N GLU A 23 3.91 3.04 -3.29
CA GLU A 23 4.40 1.68 -3.11
C GLU A 23 3.21 0.72 -3.03
N ILE A 24 3.30 -0.39 -3.76
CA ILE A 24 2.31 -1.47 -3.73
C ILE A 24 3.04 -2.75 -3.37
N ALA A 25 2.72 -3.32 -2.22
CA ALA A 25 3.23 -4.61 -1.78
C ALA A 25 2.12 -5.67 -1.85
N LEU A 26 2.47 -6.81 -2.45
CA LEU A 26 1.58 -7.97 -2.60
C LEU A 26 2.04 -9.07 -1.65
N PHE A 27 1.14 -9.53 -0.80
CA PHE A 27 1.41 -10.61 0.15
C PHE A 27 0.51 -11.80 -0.12
N ARG A 28 1.06 -12.99 0.05
CA ARG A 28 0.29 -14.22 0.19
C ARG A 28 0.74 -14.93 1.45
N THR A 29 -0.20 -15.21 2.34
CA THR A 29 0.06 -15.95 3.56
C THR A 29 0.02 -17.45 3.31
N ARG A 30 0.69 -18.22 4.16
CA ARG A 30 0.46 -19.66 4.28
C ARG A 30 -0.99 -19.92 4.69
N GLU A 31 -1.48 -21.10 4.32
CA GLU A 31 -2.84 -21.55 4.65
C GLU A 31 -3.12 -21.40 6.16
N GLY A 32 -4.23 -20.73 6.49
CA GLY A 32 -4.67 -20.51 7.86
C GLY A 32 -3.92 -19.42 8.63
N GLN A 33 -3.00 -18.68 8.00
CA GLN A 33 -2.20 -17.63 8.66
C GLN A 33 -2.71 -16.21 8.38
N ALA A 34 -3.78 -16.05 7.59
CA ALA A 34 -4.33 -14.75 7.24
C ALA A 34 -4.71 -13.89 8.46
N GLU A 35 -5.34 -14.45 9.49
CA GLU A 35 -5.73 -13.67 10.67
C GLU A 35 -4.52 -13.24 11.51
N ALA A 36 -3.52 -14.11 11.65
CA ALA A 36 -2.27 -13.77 12.32
C ALA A 36 -1.51 -12.65 11.58
N PHE A 37 -1.57 -12.65 10.24
CA PHE A 37 -1.02 -11.57 9.43
C PHE A 37 -1.76 -10.25 9.66
N VAL A 38 -3.09 -10.25 9.71
CA VAL A 38 -3.89 -9.05 9.99
C VAL A 38 -3.58 -8.49 11.38
N GLU A 39 -3.48 -9.36 12.39
CA GLU A 39 -3.10 -8.97 13.75
C GLU A 39 -1.70 -8.35 13.80
N ALA A 40 -0.72 -9.01 13.16
CA ALA A 40 0.65 -8.51 13.08
C ALA A 40 0.71 -7.16 12.35
N TYR A 41 -0.01 -7.01 11.24
CA TYR A 41 -0.11 -5.74 10.51
C TYR A 41 -0.73 -4.64 11.36
N GLY A 42 -1.72 -4.95 12.20
CA GLY A 42 -2.30 -3.99 13.15
C GLY A 42 -1.25 -3.33 14.05
N GLY A 43 -0.20 -4.08 14.43
CA GLY A 43 0.94 -3.55 15.19
C GLY A 43 1.91 -2.67 14.40
N VAL A 44 1.86 -2.72 13.06
CA VAL A 44 2.74 -1.96 12.15
C VAL A 44 2.01 -0.78 11.51
N ALA A 45 0.68 -0.85 11.37
CA ALA A 45 -0.14 0.18 10.74
C ALA A 45 0.09 1.57 11.34
N ASN A 46 0.23 1.68 12.66
CA ASN A 46 0.50 2.96 13.32
C ASN A 46 1.88 3.52 12.95
N ILE A 47 2.89 2.65 12.87
CA ILE A 47 4.27 3.03 12.49
C ILE A 47 4.29 3.59 11.07
N LEU A 48 3.54 2.96 10.14
CA LEU A 48 3.44 3.40 8.75
C LEU A 48 2.72 4.74 8.64
N ASN A 49 1.64 4.95 9.38
CA ASN A 49 0.88 6.21 9.35
C ASN A 49 1.63 7.38 10.02
N GLU A 50 2.44 7.10 11.04
CA GLU A 50 3.22 8.13 11.75
C GLU A 50 4.60 8.38 11.12
N ALA A 51 4.99 7.59 10.12
CA ALA A 51 6.27 7.74 9.44
C ALA A 51 6.35 9.11 8.74
N VAL A 52 7.50 9.79 8.89
CA VAL A 52 7.75 11.09 8.26
C VAL A 52 7.63 10.95 6.74
N GLY A 53 6.78 11.77 6.13
CA GLY A 53 6.51 11.75 4.70
C GLY A 53 5.55 10.65 4.26
N SER A 54 4.96 9.88 5.18
CA SER A 54 3.82 9.01 4.88
C SER A 54 2.56 9.85 4.72
N ARG A 55 1.78 9.55 3.69
CA ARG A 55 0.52 10.23 3.35
C ARG A 55 -0.69 9.33 3.51
N ASP A 56 -0.56 8.07 3.12
CA ASP A 56 -1.62 7.07 3.23
C ASP A 56 -1.02 5.68 3.43
N ALA A 57 -1.68 4.85 4.23
CA ALA A 57 -1.36 3.44 4.40
C ALA A 57 -2.63 2.61 4.54
N SER A 58 -2.89 1.77 3.53
CA SER A 58 -4.10 0.94 3.48
C SER A 58 -3.79 -0.51 3.11
N LEU A 59 -4.26 -1.44 3.94
CA LEU A 59 -4.22 -2.87 3.68
C LEU A 59 -5.60 -3.36 3.21
N ARG A 60 -5.63 -4.16 2.14
CA ARG A 60 -6.85 -4.78 1.63
C ARG A 60 -6.65 -6.29 1.53
N ARG A 61 -7.66 -7.05 1.96
CA ARG A 61 -7.71 -8.51 1.81
C ARG A 61 -8.43 -8.88 0.52
N GLY A 62 -7.93 -9.90 -0.18
CA GLY A 62 -8.60 -10.47 -1.33
C GLY A 62 -9.93 -11.12 -0.94
N VAL A 63 -10.98 -10.85 -1.72
CA VAL A 63 -12.29 -11.49 -1.50
C VAL A 63 -12.34 -12.90 -2.10
N GLU A 64 -11.66 -13.13 -3.22
CA GLU A 64 -11.60 -14.43 -3.91
C GLU A 64 -10.52 -15.34 -3.34
N ASP A 65 -9.44 -14.75 -2.82
CA ASP A 65 -8.36 -15.44 -2.13
C ASP A 65 -8.14 -14.76 -0.77
N PRO A 66 -8.73 -15.31 0.31
CA PRO A 66 -8.63 -14.73 1.65
C PRO A 66 -7.22 -14.83 2.26
N ASP A 67 -6.28 -15.53 1.62
CA ASP A 67 -4.87 -15.57 2.03
C ASP A 67 -4.02 -14.55 1.25
N SER A 68 -4.64 -13.71 0.41
CA SER A 68 -3.97 -12.66 -0.36
C SER A 68 -4.24 -11.26 0.19
N PHE A 69 -3.22 -10.41 0.17
CA PHE A 69 -3.31 -9.03 0.66
C PHE A 69 -2.56 -8.05 -0.25
N ILE A 70 -3.09 -6.83 -0.34
CA ILE A 70 -2.46 -5.70 -1.01
C ILE A 70 -2.27 -4.59 0.02
N LEU A 71 -1.03 -4.19 0.25
CA LEU A 71 -0.68 -2.98 1.00
C LEU A 71 -0.39 -1.86 0.01
N SER A 72 -1.11 -0.76 0.12
CA SER A 72 -0.89 0.46 -0.64
C SER A 72 -0.37 1.54 0.31
N LEU A 73 0.80 2.08 -0.01
CA LEU A 73 1.41 3.18 0.71
C LEU A 73 1.57 4.39 -0.22
N GLU A 74 1.50 5.57 0.36
CA GLU A 74 1.80 6.83 -0.32
C GLU A 74 2.81 7.63 0.46
N TRP A 75 3.79 8.15 -0.27
CA TRP A 75 4.93 8.85 0.27
C TRP A 75 5.10 10.19 -0.42
N GLU A 76 5.57 11.18 0.33
CA GLU A 76 6.00 12.48 -0.22
C GLU A 76 7.19 12.35 -1.17
N SER A 77 8.06 11.34 -0.98
CA SER A 77 9.26 11.11 -1.79
C SER A 77 9.81 9.69 -1.62
N VAL A 78 10.72 9.27 -2.51
CA VAL A 78 11.44 7.98 -2.38
C VAL A 78 12.31 7.97 -1.11
N ASP A 79 12.97 9.09 -0.79
CA ASP A 79 13.79 9.21 0.43
C ASP A 79 12.97 8.99 1.71
N SER A 80 11.73 9.49 1.76
CA SER A 80 10.81 9.27 2.89
C SER A 80 10.52 7.78 3.10
N HIS A 81 10.22 7.05 2.03
CA HIS A 81 10.04 5.60 2.06
C HIS A 81 11.31 4.88 2.50
N THR A 82 12.45 5.21 1.90
CA THR A 82 13.73 4.53 2.19
C THR A 82 14.18 4.79 3.63
N ALA A 83 13.96 5.99 4.17
CA ALA A 83 14.28 6.31 5.56
C ALA A 83 13.53 5.44 6.57
N LEU A 84 12.29 5.00 6.26
CA LEU A 84 11.57 4.06 7.11
C LEU A 84 12.25 2.69 7.12
N THR A 85 12.64 2.17 5.95
CA THR A 85 13.25 0.83 5.82
C THR A 85 14.59 0.71 6.55
N GLN A 86 15.28 1.83 6.78
CA GLN A 86 16.56 1.90 7.50
C GLN A 86 16.41 2.03 9.03
N LYS A 87 15.18 2.16 9.55
CA LYS A 87 14.98 2.25 11.01
C LYS A 87 15.02 0.86 11.65
N PRO A 88 15.74 0.67 12.77
CA PRO A 88 15.79 -0.62 13.49
C PRO A 88 14.42 -1.13 13.95
N GLN A 89 13.47 -0.22 14.17
CA GLN A 89 12.09 -0.50 14.56
C GLN A 89 11.29 -1.18 13.43
N PHE A 90 11.70 -0.97 12.17
CA PHE A 90 11.13 -1.60 10.99
C PHE A 90 11.82 -2.94 10.68
N GLU A 91 13.14 -3.05 10.91
CA GLU A 91 13.85 -4.34 10.79
C GLU A 91 13.34 -5.40 11.78
N ALA A 92 13.04 -5.00 13.03
CA ALA A 92 12.55 -5.92 14.06
C ALA A 92 11.09 -6.38 13.86
N ARG A 93 10.36 -5.73 12.95
CA ARG A 93 8.93 -6.00 12.66
C ARG A 93 8.64 -6.09 11.17
N HIS A 94 9.68 -6.29 10.35
CA HIS A 94 9.48 -6.73 8.99
C HIS A 94 8.61 -7.97 9.14
N VAL A 95 7.41 -7.92 8.57
CA VAL A 95 6.57 -9.10 8.50
C VAL A 95 7.36 -9.99 7.57
N GLU A 96 8.30 -10.78 8.13
CA GLU A 96 8.84 -11.96 7.50
C GLU A 96 7.57 -12.70 7.14
N ALA A 97 7.21 -12.55 5.87
CA ALA A 97 5.96 -13.00 5.36
C ALA A 97 5.86 -14.44 5.85
N VAL A 98 4.73 -14.72 6.49
CA VAL A 98 4.37 -16.07 6.88
C VAL A 98 4.12 -16.83 5.57
N ALA A 99 5.18 -17.06 4.80
CA ALA A 99 5.29 -17.51 3.42
C ALA A 99 6.19 -18.74 3.38
#